data_AF-A0A455UMJ1-F1
#
_entry.id   AF-A0A455UMJ1-F1
#
_cell.length_a   1.000
_cell.length_b   1.000
_cell.length_c   1.000
_cell.angle_alpha   90.00
_cell.angle_beta   90.00
_cell.angle_gamma   90.00
#
_symmetry.space_group_name_H-M   'P 1'
#
loop_
_entity.id
_entity.type
_entity.pdbx_description
1 polymer ?
#
loop_
_entity_poly.entity_id
_entity_poly.type
_entity_poly.pdbx_seq_one_letter_code
_entity_poly.pdbx_strand_id
1 'polypeptide(L)'
;MNGAPAGSGRPKSIAIVDDQPIEQYLYPEFRLAQQLFRDNGIDAHIVSPSDLRYELGALYSGGERIDMVYNRLVDFALEVPEHAALRSAWLDGGAVITPNPFAHALFADKRNLAEWSDPSILQDWG
;
A
#
# COMPACT_ATOMS: atom_id res chain seq x y z
N MET A 1 -1.67 3.76 26.28
CA MET A 1 -0.80 2.72 25.68
C MET A 1 -1.66 1.95 24.70
N ASN A 2 -1.76 2.42 23.45
CA ASN A 2 -2.50 1.72 22.40
C ASN A 2 -1.46 1.03 21.53
N GLY A 3 -1.49 -0.30 21.55
CA GLY A 3 -0.57 -1.12 20.79
C GLY A 3 -0.81 -0.94 19.30
N ALA A 4 0.25 -0.58 18.58
CA ALA A 4 0.32 -0.81 17.15
C ALA A 4 0.00 -2.30 16.89
N PRO A 5 -0.79 -2.64 15.86
CA PRO A 5 -0.94 -4.02 15.46
C PRO A 5 0.44 -4.55 15.06
N ALA A 6 0.97 -5.48 15.86
CA ALA A 6 2.16 -6.23 15.51
C ALA A 6 1.89 -6.98 14.20
N GLY A 7 2.61 -6.62 13.15
CA GLY A 7 2.48 -7.19 11.81
C GLY A 7 3.06 -8.61 11.71
N SER A 8 2.45 -9.57 12.41
CA SER A 8 2.86 -10.99 12.38
C SER A 8 1.76 -11.89 11.82
N GLY A 9 1.02 -11.41 10.82
CA GLY A 9 -0.06 -12.17 10.20
C GLY A 9 -0.35 -11.71 8.77
N ARG A 10 -0.81 -12.65 7.94
CA ARG A 10 -1.27 -12.40 6.58
C ARG A 10 -2.34 -11.27 6.58
N PRO A 11 -2.18 -10.20 5.78
CA PRO A 11 -3.21 -9.16 5.68
C PRO A 11 -4.50 -9.74 5.10
N LYS A 12 -5.65 -9.27 5.58
CA LYS A 12 -6.94 -9.65 5.00
C LYS A 12 -7.29 -8.76 3.82
N SER A 13 -6.91 -7.48 3.87
CA SER A 13 -7.16 -6.50 2.81
C SER A 13 -5.92 -5.67 2.47
N ILE A 14 -5.67 -5.50 1.18
CA ILE A 14 -4.59 -4.70 0.60
C ILE A 14 -5.15 -3.62 -0.33
N ALA A 15 -4.68 -2.38 -0.20
CA ALA A 15 -4.89 -1.33 -1.19
C ALA A 15 -3.61 -1.11 -2.02
N ILE A 16 -3.70 -1.22 -3.34
CA ILE A 16 -2.68 -0.77 -4.29
C ILE A 16 -3.00 0.68 -4.62
N VAL A 17 -2.10 1.60 -4.25
CA VAL A 17 -2.40 3.05 -4.26
C VAL A 17 -1.49 3.80 -5.23
N ASP A 18 -2.10 4.50 -6.17
CA ASP A 18 -1.48 5.39 -7.16
C ASP A 18 -2.37 6.64 -7.32
N ASP A 19 -1.85 7.80 -7.72
CA ASP A 19 -2.68 9.01 -7.85
C ASP A 19 -3.73 8.88 -8.96
N GLN A 20 -3.41 8.19 -10.06
CA GLN A 20 -4.30 8.04 -11.23
C GLN A 20 -4.24 6.61 -11.77
N PRO A 21 -4.65 5.60 -10.98
CA PRO A 21 -4.29 4.21 -11.25
C PRO A 21 -4.81 3.71 -12.60
N ILE A 22 -5.96 4.21 -13.06
CA ILE A 22 -6.61 3.79 -14.32
C ILE A 22 -5.95 4.45 -15.55
N GLU A 23 -5.36 5.63 -15.38
CA GLU A 23 -4.75 6.41 -16.48
C GLU A 23 -3.27 6.05 -16.68
N GLN A 24 -2.65 5.37 -15.70
CA GLN A 24 -1.28 4.91 -15.79
C GLN A 24 -1.12 3.77 -16.81
N TYR A 25 -0.02 3.81 -17.56
CA TYR A 25 0.46 2.66 -18.35
C TYR A 25 0.60 1.38 -17.51
N LEU A 26 0.82 1.54 -16.20
CA LEU A 26 1.01 0.48 -15.21
C LEU A 26 -0.28 -0.18 -14.70
N TYR A 27 -1.46 0.27 -15.16
CA TYR A 27 -2.73 -0.31 -14.71
C TYR A 27 -2.82 -1.83 -14.94
N PRO A 28 -2.38 -2.41 -16.08
CA PRO A 28 -2.34 -3.86 -16.26
C PRO A 28 -1.53 -4.57 -15.18
N GLU A 29 -0.39 -4.02 -14.77
CA GLU A 29 0.47 -4.55 -13.71
C GLU A 29 -0.22 -4.49 -12.35
N PHE A 30 -0.96 -3.41 -12.05
CA PHE A 30 -1.78 -3.34 -10.84
C PHE A 30 -2.87 -4.41 -10.84
N ARG A 31 -3.50 -4.67 -11.98
CA ARG A 31 -4.51 -5.74 -12.12
C ARG A 31 -3.91 -7.13 -11.92
N LEU A 32 -2.70 -7.38 -12.41
CA LEU A 32 -1.98 -8.63 -12.17
C LEU A 32 -1.67 -8.83 -10.69
N ALA A 33 -1.15 -7.80 -10.01
CA ALA A 33 -0.90 -7.84 -8.57
C ALA A 33 -2.20 -8.04 -7.77
N GLN A 34 -3.26 -7.32 -8.10
CA GLN A 34 -4.59 -7.48 -7.50
C GLN A 34 -5.10 -8.92 -7.64
N GLN A 35 -4.99 -9.51 -8.84
CA GLN A 35 -5.41 -10.88 -9.08
C GLN A 35 -4.58 -11.85 -8.24
N LEU A 36 -3.26 -11.67 -8.20
CA LEU A 36 -2.36 -12.52 -7.40
C LEU A 36 -2.74 -12.51 -5.91
N PHE A 37 -3.06 -11.35 -5.33
CA PHE A 37 -3.51 -11.27 -3.95
C PHE A 37 -4.86 -11.97 -3.73
N ARG A 38 -5.81 -11.76 -4.65
CA ARG A 38 -7.14 -12.38 -4.59
C ARG A 38 -7.10 -13.89 -4.75
N ASP A 39 -6.28 -14.41 -5.65
CA ASP A 39 -6.05 -15.86 -5.84
C ASP A 39 -5.47 -16.51 -4.57
N ASN A 40 -4.81 -15.69 -3.76
CA ASN A 40 -4.27 -16.06 -2.46
C ASN A 40 -5.28 -15.84 -1.32
N GLY A 41 -6.51 -15.36 -1.58
CA GLY A 41 -7.52 -15.14 -0.54
C GLY A 41 -7.30 -13.87 0.29
N ILE A 42 -6.64 -12.87 -0.30
CA ILE A 42 -6.49 -11.52 0.25
C ILE A 42 -7.37 -10.58 -0.58
N ASP A 43 -8.24 -9.83 0.08
CA ASP A 43 -9.03 -8.79 -0.58
C ASP A 43 -8.09 -7.70 -1.09
N ALA A 44 -8.25 -7.28 -2.34
CA ALA A 44 -7.32 -6.35 -2.97
C ALA A 44 -8.04 -5.29 -3.81
N HIS A 45 -7.69 -4.03 -3.55
CA HIS A 45 -8.30 -2.85 -4.16
C HIS A 45 -7.25 -2.03 -4.89
N ILE A 46 -7.60 -1.45 -6.04
CA ILE A 46 -6.76 -0.46 -6.73
C ILE A 46 -7.49 0.86 -6.59
N VAL A 47 -6.89 1.83 -5.91
CA VAL A 47 -7.57 3.05 -5.47
C VAL A 47 -6.63 4.24 -5.56
N SER A 48 -7.19 5.44 -5.66
CA SER A 48 -6.41 6.65 -5.47
C SER A 48 -6.36 7.07 -3.99
N PRO A 49 -5.41 7.93 -3.59
CA PRO A 49 -5.39 8.46 -2.23
C PRO A 49 -6.68 9.14 -1.80
N SER A 50 -7.39 9.80 -2.74
CA SER A 50 -8.66 10.46 -2.45
C SER A 50 -9.82 9.50 -2.15
N ASP A 51 -9.69 8.22 -2.51
CA ASP A 51 -10.67 7.19 -2.18
C ASP A 51 -10.49 6.65 -0.75
N LEU A 52 -9.42 7.04 -0.08
CA LEU A 52 -9.06 6.56 1.26
C LEU A 52 -9.59 7.48 2.35
N ARG A 53 -10.00 6.86 3.46
CA ARG A 53 -10.36 7.56 4.68
C ARG A 53 -9.62 6.96 5.86
N TYR A 54 -9.12 7.81 6.73
CA TYR A 54 -8.54 7.39 8.00
C TYR A 54 -9.45 7.79 9.14
N GLU A 55 -9.92 6.81 9.91
CA GLU A 55 -10.81 7.05 11.04
C GLU A 55 -10.58 6.00 12.14
N LEU A 56 -10.66 6.45 13.40
CA LEU A 56 -10.58 5.57 14.58
C LEU A 56 -9.36 4.63 14.60
N GLY A 57 -8.21 5.08 14.11
CA GLY A 57 -6.99 4.28 14.14
C GLY A 57 -6.84 3.29 12.98
N ALA A 58 -7.68 3.36 11.95
CA ALA A 58 -7.63 2.43 10.81
C ALA A 58 -7.86 3.15 9.48
N LEU A 59 -7.25 2.59 8.43
CA LEU A 59 -7.43 3.04 7.05
C LEU A 59 -8.59 2.29 6.40
N TYR A 60 -9.38 2.98 5.58
CA TYR A 60 -10.53 2.43 4.89
C TYR A 60 -10.59 2.84 3.42
N SER A 61 -11.12 1.95 2.58
CA SER A 61 -11.57 2.25 1.22
C SER A 61 -12.96 1.67 1.01
N GLY A 62 -13.90 2.47 0.51
CA GLY A 62 -15.27 1.98 0.23
C GLY A 62 -16.02 1.39 1.44
N GLY A 63 -15.57 1.67 2.68
CA GLY A 63 -16.11 1.09 3.91
C GLY A 63 -15.42 -0.20 4.37
N GLU A 64 -14.48 -0.72 3.59
CA GLU A 64 -13.64 -1.85 3.97
C GLU A 64 -12.36 -1.37 4.64
N ARG A 65 -11.97 -2.03 5.74
CA ARG A 65 -10.71 -1.74 6.42
C ARG A 65 -9.54 -2.27 5.60
N ILE A 66 -8.52 -1.44 5.43
CA ILE A 66 -7.27 -1.78 4.76
C ILE A 66 -6.21 -2.10 5.82
N ASP A 67 -5.68 -3.32 5.77
CA ASP A 67 -4.60 -3.73 6.69
C ASP A 67 -3.23 -3.28 6.17
N MET A 68 -3.09 -3.23 4.84
CA MET A 68 -1.82 -2.94 4.19
C MET A 68 -2.00 -2.13 2.90
N VAL A 69 -1.07 -1.22 2.64
CA VAL A 69 -0.99 -0.39 1.45
C VAL A 69 0.24 -0.79 0.65
N TYR A 70 0.03 -1.21 -0.59
CA TYR A 70 1.07 -1.28 -1.60
C TYR A 70 1.17 0.08 -2.32
N ASN A 71 2.07 0.91 -1.82
CA ASN A 71 2.28 2.28 -2.24
C ASN A 71 3.03 2.35 -3.58
N ARG A 72 2.39 2.97 -4.59
CA ARG A 72 2.95 3.24 -5.91
C ARG A 72 3.11 4.74 -6.20
N LEU A 73 2.81 5.58 -5.20
CA LEU A 73 2.98 7.03 -5.28
C LEU A 73 4.46 7.38 -5.43
N VAL A 74 4.72 8.46 -6.17
CA VAL A 74 6.07 9.06 -6.31
C VAL A 74 6.40 9.97 -5.12
N ASP A 75 5.39 10.58 -4.50
CA ASP A 75 5.54 11.26 -3.22
C ASP A 75 5.56 10.21 -2.09
N PHE A 76 6.75 9.69 -1.81
CA PHE A 76 6.94 8.77 -0.68
C PHE A 76 6.79 9.48 0.66
N ALA A 77 6.97 10.80 0.75
CA ALA A 77 6.85 11.53 2.01
C ALA A 77 5.39 11.76 2.43
N LEU A 78 4.43 11.51 1.53
CA LEU A 78 3.00 11.70 1.73
C LEU A 78 2.72 13.12 2.27
N GLU A 79 3.36 14.11 1.64
CA GLU A 79 3.30 15.52 2.04
C GLU A 79 2.15 16.25 1.36
N VAL A 80 1.71 15.78 0.20
CA VAL A 80 0.57 16.39 -0.48
C VAL A 80 -0.74 16.14 0.30
N PRO A 81 -1.67 17.12 0.33
CA PRO A 81 -2.91 17.01 1.10
C PRO A 81 -3.76 15.78 0.78
N GLU A 82 -3.74 15.35 -0.48
CA GLU A 82 -4.47 14.18 -0.97
C GLU A 82 -4.02 12.88 -0.29
N HIS A 83 -2.79 12.85 0.25
CA HIS A 83 -2.20 11.69 0.91
C HIS A 83 -2.40 11.71 2.43
N ALA A 84 -3.14 12.69 2.98
CA ALA A 84 -3.29 12.88 4.42
C ALA A 84 -3.80 11.62 5.14
N ALA A 85 -4.75 10.88 4.57
CA ALA A 85 -5.26 9.64 5.16
C ALA A 85 -4.17 8.55 5.26
N LEU A 86 -3.34 8.41 4.22
CA LEU A 86 -2.20 7.48 4.21
C LEU A 86 -1.15 7.91 5.24
N ARG A 87 -0.83 9.21 5.29
CA ARG A 87 0.13 9.76 6.24
C ARG A 87 -0.30 9.47 7.68
N SER A 88 -1.57 9.71 8.01
CA SER A 88 -2.11 9.40 9.34
C SER A 88 -2.06 7.91 9.65
N ALA A 89 -2.47 7.05 8.72
CA ALA A 89 -2.42 5.60 8.91
C ALA A 89 -0.99 5.09 9.11
N TRP A 90 -0.02 5.67 8.44
CA TRP A 90 1.40 5.32 8.61
C TRP A 90 1.95 5.75 9.97
N LEU A 91 1.71 7.00 10.37
CA LEU A 91 2.22 7.55 11.63
C LEU A 91 1.63 6.83 12.86
N ASP A 92 0.35 6.47 12.78
CA ASP A 92 -0.38 5.84 13.89
C ASP A 92 -0.33 4.30 13.84
N GLY A 93 0.24 3.71 12.80
CA GLY A 93 0.24 2.26 12.58
C GLY A 93 -1.14 1.68 12.26
N GLY A 94 -2.05 2.49 11.72
CA GLY A 94 -3.40 2.07 11.32
C GLY A 94 -3.46 1.22 10.05
N ALA A 95 -2.37 1.20 9.28
CA ALA A 95 -2.10 0.24 8.19
C ALA A 95 -0.59 0.09 7.98
N VAL A 96 -0.16 -1.06 7.48
CA VAL A 96 1.24 -1.26 7.04
C VAL A 96 1.41 -0.62 5.66
N ILE A 97 2.33 0.33 5.49
CA ILE A 97 2.60 0.95 4.18
C ILE A 97 3.92 0.42 3.63
N THR A 98 3.88 -0.19 2.44
CA THR A 98 5.03 -0.74 1.73
C THR A 98 5.13 -0.24 0.29
N PRO A 99 6.33 0.07 -0.25
CA PRO A 99 7.60 0.10 0.45
C PRO A 99 7.56 1.18 1.55
N ASN A 100 8.28 0.94 2.65
CA ASN A 100 8.28 1.86 3.79
C ASN A 100 8.69 3.26 3.28
N PRO A 101 7.85 4.29 3.45
CA PRO A 101 8.13 5.67 3.05
C PRO A 101 9.54 6.17 3.39
N PHE A 102 10.04 5.88 4.59
CA PHE A 102 11.38 6.29 5.02
C PHE A 102 12.51 5.44 4.40
N ALA A 103 12.30 4.13 4.23
CA ALA A 103 13.31 3.26 3.63
C ALA A 103 13.43 3.51 2.12
N HIS A 104 12.30 3.75 1.44
CA HIS A 104 12.27 3.95 0.00
C HIS A 104 12.78 5.33 -0.42
N ALA A 105 12.46 6.39 0.33
CA ALA A 105 13.01 7.73 0.09
C ALA A 105 14.54 7.78 0.16
N LEU A 106 15.17 6.87 0.91
CA LEU A 106 16.62 6.75 1.02
C LEU A 106 17.26 5.94 -0.14
N PHE A 107 16.49 5.11 -0.86
CA PHE A 107 16.99 4.20 -1.91
C PHE A 107 16.48 4.47 -3.34
N ALA A 108 15.51 5.38 -3.53
CA ALA A 108 14.82 5.63 -4.80
C ALA A 108 15.68 6.23 -5.93
N ASP A 109 16.96 6.55 -5.70
CA ASP A 109 17.76 7.25 -6.71
C ASP A 109 18.31 6.35 -7.84
N LYS A 110 18.14 5.01 -7.81
CA LYS A 110 18.79 4.15 -8.84
C LYS A 110 18.07 2.93 -9.42
N ARG A 111 16.92 2.42 -8.96
CA ARG A 111 16.52 1.03 -9.35
C ARG A 111 15.05 0.72 -9.64
N ASN A 112 14.24 1.70 -10.04
CA ASN A 112 12.78 1.52 -10.22
C ASN A 112 12.30 0.67 -11.42
N LEU A 113 13.14 -0.08 -12.15
CA LEU A 113 12.65 -0.91 -13.28
C LEU A 113 13.08 -2.39 -13.27
N ALA A 114 13.98 -2.82 -12.39
CA ALA A 114 14.55 -4.18 -12.45
C ALA A 114 13.96 -5.17 -11.44
N GLU A 115 13.26 -4.72 -10.39
CA GLU A 115 12.81 -5.59 -9.29
C GLU A 115 11.46 -6.29 -9.51
N TRP A 116 10.84 -6.14 -10.68
CA TRP A 116 9.52 -6.72 -10.99
C TRP A 116 9.57 -8.14 -11.57
N SER A 117 10.71 -8.84 -11.46
CA SER A 117 10.88 -10.19 -12.02
C SER A 117 11.09 -11.28 -10.97
N ASP A 118 10.98 -11.00 -9.68
CA ASP A 118 11.31 -11.98 -8.64
C ASP A 118 10.07 -12.51 -7.88
N PRO A 119 9.63 -13.76 -8.15
CA PRO A 119 8.57 -14.43 -7.40
C PRO A 119 8.89 -14.68 -5.91
N SER A 120 10.11 -14.42 -5.46
CA SER A 120 10.56 -14.71 -4.08
C SER A 120 10.12 -13.69 -3.03
N ILE A 121 9.64 -12.50 -3.43
CA ILE A 121 9.26 -11.44 -2.47
C ILE A 121 8.08 -11.86 -1.56
N LEU A 122 7.25 -12.82 -1.99
CA LEU A 122 6.13 -13.35 -1.21
C LEU A 122 6.55 -14.35 -0.11
N GLN A 123 7.79 -14.88 -0.13
CA GLN A 123 8.24 -15.87 0.86
C GLN A 123 8.84 -15.24 2.13
N ASP A 124 9.30 -13.99 2.06
CA ASP A 124 9.91 -13.29 3.20
C ASP A 124 8.91 -12.50 4.05
N TRP A 125 7.62 -12.56 3.74
CA TRP A 125 6.54 -11.93 4.54
C TRP A 125 5.89 -12.92 5.51
N GLY A 126 6.72 -13.77 6.13
CA GLY A 126 6.37 -14.72 7.19
C GLY A 126 6.84 -14.29 8.57
#